data_AF-A0A7C2FN37-F1
#
_entry.id   AF-A0A7C2FN37-F1
#
_cell.length_a   1.000
_cell.length_b   1.000
_cell.length_c   1.000
_cell.angle_alpha   90.00
_cell.angle_beta   90.00
_cell.angle_gamma   90.00
#
_symmetry.space_group_name_H-M   'P 1'
#
loop_
_entity.id
_entity.type
_entity.pdbx_description
1 polymer ?
#
loop_
_entity_poly.entity_id
_entity_poly.type
_entity_poly.pdbx_seq_one_letter_code
_entity_poly.pdbx_strand_id
1 'polypeptide(L)'
;MKAEKVLEYLQGQKAAIQALIDELDEVQVAFNAQFDAFKVRHDRTLEEVTEQVFVRMHDGEDAAVSPSHRTAIVDRLQEERAQVEERRAKVREEYLPQRRQAADELLAKAQAELAQLRALNPQLDQEEEDLKRQKGALEGELESLNREIRRKSRGLGVVTNFLTITRADRERHRVLGKLEAIGQSLYQVRQRWEEERKKIEERQDAYRQNWQLESIAAARLQAELDQLDDDAFREDLALRRAIRYVLDNLTVVEPGPDLE
;
A
#
# COMPACT_ATOMS: atom_id res chain seq x y z
N MET A 1 26.43 -58.12 -4.31
CA MET A 1 26.95 -56.73 -4.27
C MET A 1 26.22 -56.04 -3.11
N LYS A 2 26.95 -55.56 -2.10
CA LYS A 2 26.35 -55.14 -0.80
C LYS A 2 25.65 -53.77 -0.96
N ALA A 3 24.44 -53.64 -0.44
CA ALA A 3 23.59 -52.42 -0.53
C ALA A 3 24.32 -51.13 -0.11
N GLU A 4 25.31 -51.27 0.78
CA GLU A 4 26.23 -50.21 1.21
C GLU A 4 27.00 -49.54 0.06
N LYS A 5 27.49 -50.32 -0.91
CA LYS A 5 28.21 -49.77 -2.08
C LYS A 5 27.31 -48.99 -3.03
N VAL A 6 26.02 -49.34 -3.10
CA VAL A 6 25.02 -48.64 -3.91
C VAL A 6 24.64 -47.31 -3.24
N LEU A 7 24.50 -47.31 -1.91
CA LEU A 7 24.27 -46.10 -1.11
C LEU A 7 25.45 -45.12 -1.22
N GLU A 8 26.68 -45.60 -1.09
CA GLU A 8 27.89 -44.77 -1.29
C GLU A 8 27.95 -44.15 -2.70
N TYR A 9 27.64 -44.94 -3.74
CA TYR A 9 27.59 -44.44 -5.11
C TYR A 9 26.51 -43.37 -5.31
N LEU A 10 25.28 -43.58 -4.80
CA LEU A 10 24.20 -42.60 -4.90
C LEU A 10 24.50 -41.32 -4.10
N GLN A 11 25.16 -41.43 -2.95
CA GLN A 11 25.63 -40.27 -2.19
C GLN A 11 26.73 -39.50 -2.94
N GLY A 12 27.66 -40.21 -3.59
CA GLY A 12 28.67 -39.60 -4.46
C GLY A 12 28.06 -38.87 -5.66
N GLN A 13 27.06 -39.46 -6.32
CA GLN A 13 26.33 -38.82 -7.42
C GLN A 13 25.55 -37.58 -6.93
N LYS A 14 24.90 -37.65 -5.76
CA LYS A 14 24.23 -36.50 -5.16
C LYS A 14 25.21 -35.35 -4.88
N ALA A 15 26.39 -35.64 -4.37
CA ALA A 15 27.43 -34.65 -4.11
C ALA A 15 27.96 -34.02 -5.41
N ALA A 16 28.17 -34.82 -6.46
CA ALA A 16 28.60 -34.32 -7.76
C ALA A 16 27.54 -33.42 -8.43
N ILE A 17 26.26 -33.79 -8.35
CA ILE A 17 25.16 -32.95 -8.84
C ILE A 17 25.10 -31.64 -8.06
N GLN A 18 25.27 -31.66 -6.73
CA GLN A 18 25.29 -30.45 -5.92
C GLN A 18 26.45 -29.53 -6.32
N ALA A 19 27.65 -30.07 -6.55
CA ALA A 19 28.79 -29.28 -7.01
C ALA A 19 28.53 -28.60 -8.37
N LEU A 20 27.87 -29.29 -9.31
CA LEU A 20 27.48 -28.69 -10.60
C LEU A 20 26.41 -27.60 -10.44
N ILE A 21 25.49 -27.74 -9.48
CA ILE A 21 24.51 -26.69 -9.16
C ILE A 21 25.23 -25.46 -8.61
N ASP A 22 26.16 -25.66 -7.67
CA ASP A 22 26.92 -24.57 -7.07
C ASP A 22 27.78 -23.84 -8.12
N GLU A 23 28.41 -24.57 -9.04
CA GLU A 23 29.16 -24.00 -10.18
C GLU A 23 28.24 -23.21 -11.13
N LEU A 24 27.03 -23.73 -11.41
CA LEU A 24 26.05 -23.03 -12.26
C LEU A 24 25.57 -21.74 -11.60
N ASP A 25 25.32 -21.76 -10.29
CA ASP A 25 24.92 -20.57 -9.53
C ASP A 25 26.04 -19.51 -9.54
N GLU A 26 27.30 -19.92 -9.39
CA GLU A 26 28.45 -19.01 -9.51
C GLU A 26 28.53 -18.38 -10.90
N VAL A 27 28.38 -19.18 -11.96
CA VAL A 27 28.36 -18.68 -13.35
C VAL A 27 27.19 -17.72 -13.58
N GLN A 28 26.00 -18.01 -13.05
CA GLN A 28 24.84 -17.13 -13.17
C GLN A 28 25.05 -15.80 -12.44
N VAL A 29 25.58 -15.82 -11.22
CA VAL A 29 25.90 -14.60 -10.47
C VAL A 29 26.95 -13.78 -11.21
N ALA A 30 28.02 -14.42 -11.69
CA ALA A 30 29.08 -13.74 -12.44
C ALA A 30 28.58 -13.15 -13.76
N PHE A 31 27.76 -13.91 -14.50
CA PHE A 31 27.13 -13.45 -15.75
C PHE A 31 26.21 -12.26 -15.49
N ASN A 32 25.32 -12.34 -14.51
CA ASN A 32 24.39 -11.25 -14.18
C ASN A 32 25.16 -9.98 -13.79
N ALA A 33 26.19 -10.09 -12.96
CA ALA A 33 27.03 -8.96 -12.57
C ALA A 33 27.74 -8.32 -13.78
N GLN A 34 28.28 -9.13 -14.70
CA GLN A 34 28.92 -8.62 -15.91
C GLN A 34 27.92 -8.00 -16.89
N PHE A 35 26.74 -8.61 -17.03
CA PHE A 35 25.66 -8.12 -17.88
C PHE A 35 25.11 -6.79 -17.38
N ASP A 36 24.87 -6.66 -16.08
CA ASP A 36 24.44 -5.40 -15.45
C ASP A 36 25.49 -4.31 -15.66
N ALA A 37 26.77 -4.62 -15.43
CA ALA A 37 27.86 -3.68 -15.67
C ALA A 37 27.99 -3.28 -17.15
N PHE A 38 27.78 -4.23 -18.07
CA PHE A 38 27.75 -3.96 -19.51
C PHE A 38 26.57 -3.05 -19.86
N LYS A 39 25.36 -3.36 -19.40
CA LYS A 39 24.16 -2.55 -19.66
C LYS A 39 24.31 -1.12 -19.19
N VAL A 40 24.82 -0.91 -17.97
CA VAL A 40 25.05 0.44 -17.46
C VAL A 40 26.02 1.23 -18.34
N ARG A 41 27.12 0.60 -18.80
CA ARG A 41 28.07 1.26 -19.72
C ARG A 41 27.43 1.54 -21.08
N HIS A 42 26.72 0.56 -21.62
CA HIS A 42 26.05 0.66 -22.90
C HIS A 42 25.02 1.80 -22.90
N ASP A 43 24.12 1.81 -21.93
CA ASP A 43 23.06 2.81 -21.82
C ASP A 43 23.63 4.23 -21.65
N ARG A 44 24.70 4.35 -20.86
CA ARG A 44 25.43 5.61 -20.70
C ARG A 44 26.03 6.10 -22.02
N THR A 45 26.76 5.23 -22.73
CA THR A 45 27.38 5.59 -24.01
C THR A 45 26.31 5.93 -25.05
N LEU A 46 25.23 5.16 -25.10
CA LEU A 46 24.10 5.41 -25.98
C LEU A 46 23.47 6.79 -25.69
N GLU A 47 23.27 7.14 -24.43
CA GLU A 47 22.76 8.46 -24.02
C GLU A 47 23.72 9.59 -24.44
N GLU A 48 25.02 9.45 -24.16
CA GLU A 48 26.05 10.43 -24.52
C GLU A 48 26.11 10.66 -26.04
N VAL A 49 26.07 9.61 -26.86
CA VAL A 49 26.09 9.71 -28.33
C VAL A 49 24.76 10.23 -28.87
N THR A 50 23.63 9.83 -28.28
CA THR A 50 22.30 10.36 -28.64
C THR A 50 22.26 11.88 -28.49
N GLU A 51 22.75 12.41 -27.37
CA GLU A 51 22.74 13.85 -27.14
C GLU A 51 23.67 14.59 -28.11
N GLN A 52 24.84 14.04 -28.42
CA GLN A 52 25.76 14.63 -29.40
C GLN A 52 25.13 14.73 -30.80
N VAL A 53 24.43 13.67 -31.24
CA VAL A 53 23.73 13.66 -32.53
C VAL A 53 22.53 14.61 -32.48
N PHE A 54 21.78 14.64 -31.37
CA PHE A 54 20.66 15.55 -31.18
C PHE A 54 21.08 17.01 -31.33
N VAL A 55 22.13 17.46 -30.62
CA VAL A 55 22.62 18.84 -30.70
C VAL A 55 23.02 19.21 -32.13
N ARG A 56 23.78 18.33 -32.82
CA ARG A 56 24.18 18.57 -34.21
C ARG A 56 23.00 18.70 -35.15
N MET A 57 21.96 17.87 -34.96
CA MET A 57 20.78 17.93 -35.80
C MET A 57 19.90 19.15 -35.50
N HIS A 58 19.73 19.46 -34.22
CA HIS A 58 18.97 20.61 -33.75
C HIS A 58 19.60 21.94 -34.21
N ASP A 59 20.93 22.06 -34.18
CA ASP A 59 21.65 23.27 -34.57
C ASP A 59 21.86 23.42 -36.09
N GLY A 60 21.30 22.49 -36.89
CA GLY A 60 21.37 22.53 -38.36
C GLY A 60 22.69 22.03 -38.95
N GLU A 61 23.55 21.41 -38.13
CA GLU A 61 24.79 20.73 -38.55
C GLU A 61 24.54 19.27 -38.97
N ASP A 62 23.35 18.97 -39.48
CA ASP A 62 22.95 17.62 -39.88
C ASP A 62 23.97 16.97 -40.84
N ALA A 63 24.69 17.78 -41.63
CA ALA A 63 25.73 17.34 -42.58
C ALA A 63 26.85 16.52 -41.93
N ALA A 64 27.07 16.67 -40.62
CA ALA A 64 28.02 15.87 -39.86
C ALA A 64 27.49 14.46 -39.49
N VAL A 65 26.19 14.20 -39.69
CA VAL A 65 25.57 12.89 -39.52
C VAL A 65 25.52 12.17 -40.87
N SER A 66 25.93 10.90 -40.89
CA SER A 66 25.90 10.08 -42.11
C SER A 66 24.51 10.12 -42.78
N PRO A 67 24.43 10.25 -44.13
CA PRO A 67 23.15 10.30 -44.84
C PRO A 67 22.24 9.08 -44.60
N SER A 68 22.82 7.89 -44.43
CA SER A 68 22.08 6.66 -44.13
C SER A 68 21.39 6.75 -42.76
N HIS A 69 22.14 7.16 -41.73
CA HIS A 69 21.61 7.37 -40.38
C HIS A 69 20.56 8.48 -40.34
N ARG A 70 20.79 9.59 -41.06
CA ARG A 70 19.81 10.69 -41.11
C ARG A 70 18.47 10.23 -41.69
N THR A 71 18.50 9.46 -42.77
CA THR A 71 17.28 8.92 -43.39
C THR A 71 16.54 8.00 -42.41
N ALA A 72 17.25 7.09 -41.75
CA ALA A 72 16.66 6.20 -40.75
C ALA A 72 16.05 6.98 -39.56
N ILE A 73 16.70 8.05 -39.10
CA ILE A 73 16.20 8.91 -38.02
C ILE A 73 14.91 9.63 -38.45
N VAL A 74 14.88 10.19 -39.67
CA VAL A 74 13.70 10.91 -40.18
C VAL A 74 12.52 9.96 -40.38
N ASP A 75 12.76 8.75 -40.90
CA ASP A 75 11.72 7.74 -41.07
C ASP A 75 11.12 7.35 -39.71
N ARG A 76 11.99 7.11 -38.71
CA ARG A 76 11.55 6.76 -37.35
C ARG A 76 10.88 7.92 -36.62
N LEU A 77 11.25 9.17 -36.90
CA LEU A 77 10.71 10.36 -36.23
C LEU A 77 9.19 10.46 -36.36
N GLN A 78 8.60 10.07 -37.50
CA GLN A 78 7.14 10.09 -37.67
C GLN A 78 6.44 9.13 -36.71
N GLU A 79 7.01 7.94 -36.50
CA GLU A 79 6.48 6.96 -35.57
C GLU A 79 6.61 7.43 -34.12
N GLU A 80 7.76 8.03 -33.76
CA GLU A 80 7.98 8.56 -32.41
C GLU A 80 7.05 9.75 -32.11
N ARG A 81 6.81 10.65 -33.06
CA ARG A 81 5.81 11.72 -32.92
C ARG A 81 4.42 11.16 -32.64
N ALA A 82 4.00 10.15 -33.40
CA ALA A 82 2.71 9.49 -33.19
C ALA A 82 2.61 8.86 -31.79
N GLN A 83 3.68 8.20 -31.32
CA GLN A 83 3.72 7.61 -29.98
C GLN A 83 3.70 8.66 -28.86
N VAL A 84 4.38 9.80 -29.05
CA VAL A 84 4.37 10.91 -28.08
C VAL A 84 2.98 11.55 -28.01
N GLU A 85 2.30 11.77 -29.13
CA GLU A 85 0.91 12.25 -29.14
C GLU A 85 -0.07 11.25 -28.53
N GLU A 86 0.08 9.96 -28.84
CA GLU A 86 -0.73 8.91 -28.22
C GLU A 86 -0.54 8.90 -26.70
N ARG A 87 0.71 9.03 -26.22
CA ARG A 87 1.02 9.11 -24.80
C ARG A 87 0.36 10.33 -24.16
N ARG A 88 0.46 11.50 -24.80
CA ARG A 88 -0.19 12.73 -24.34
C ARG A 88 -1.70 12.57 -24.23
N ALA A 89 -2.35 12.02 -25.26
CA ALA A 89 -3.79 11.75 -25.27
C ALA A 89 -4.18 10.81 -24.12
N LYS A 90 -3.45 9.68 -23.94
CA LYS A 90 -3.68 8.75 -22.83
C LYS A 90 -3.51 9.38 -21.46
N VAL A 91 -2.46 10.18 -21.26
CA VAL A 91 -2.24 10.88 -19.98
C VAL A 91 -3.40 11.85 -19.70
N ARG A 92 -3.83 12.61 -20.71
CA ARG A 92 -4.88 13.63 -20.58
C ARG A 92 -6.28 13.06 -20.38
N GLU A 93 -6.66 12.07 -21.18
CA GLU A 93 -8.03 11.58 -21.28
C GLU A 93 -8.30 10.39 -20.36
N GLU A 94 -7.29 9.59 -20.06
CA GLU A 94 -7.45 8.34 -19.33
C GLU A 94 -6.76 8.40 -17.96
N TYR A 95 -5.44 8.52 -17.92
CA TYR A 95 -4.68 8.28 -16.69
C TYR A 95 -4.87 9.37 -15.63
N LEU A 96 -4.82 10.64 -16.02
CA LEU A 96 -4.96 11.74 -15.07
C LEU A 96 -6.39 11.79 -14.47
N PRO A 97 -7.48 11.71 -15.26
CA PRO A 97 -8.83 11.62 -14.72
C PRO A 97 -9.03 10.40 -13.81
N GLN A 98 -8.55 9.21 -14.20
CA GLN A 98 -8.65 8.00 -13.38
C GLN A 98 -7.98 8.17 -12.01
N ARG A 99 -6.76 8.74 -11.97
CA ARG A 99 -6.02 8.96 -10.72
C ARG A 99 -6.69 9.99 -9.81
N ARG A 100 -7.24 11.06 -10.39
CA ARG A 100 -8.03 12.05 -9.64
C ARG A 100 -9.29 11.42 -9.05
N GLN A 101 -10.02 10.65 -9.84
CA GLN A 101 -11.20 9.92 -9.38
C GLN A 101 -10.85 8.93 -8.25
N ALA A 102 -9.76 8.17 -8.38
CA ALA A 102 -9.32 7.26 -7.33
C ALA A 102 -9.00 8.00 -6.02
N ALA A 103 -8.36 9.16 -6.08
CA ALA A 103 -8.12 10.01 -4.91
C ALA A 103 -9.43 10.51 -4.29
N ASP A 104 -10.39 10.97 -5.10
CA ASP A 104 -11.70 11.43 -4.62
C ASP A 104 -12.51 10.29 -3.98
N GLU A 105 -12.47 9.09 -4.55
CA GLU A 105 -13.10 7.90 -3.99
C GLU A 105 -12.51 7.52 -2.63
N LEU A 106 -11.19 7.66 -2.43
CA LEU A 106 -10.55 7.43 -1.14
C LEU A 106 -11.03 8.45 -0.09
N LEU A 107 -11.16 9.72 -0.47
CA LEU A 107 -11.72 10.75 0.41
C LEU A 107 -13.18 10.46 0.77
N ALA A 108 -14.00 10.07 -0.20
CA ALA A 108 -15.40 9.72 0.02
C ALA A 108 -15.54 8.52 0.99
N LYS A 109 -14.72 7.47 0.80
CA LYS A 109 -14.67 6.31 1.70
C LYS A 109 -14.26 6.72 3.12
N ALA A 110 -13.22 7.56 3.25
CA ALA A 110 -12.76 8.05 4.54
C ALA A 110 -13.86 8.86 5.26
N GLN A 111 -14.57 9.73 4.55
CA GLN A 111 -15.68 10.52 5.10
C GLN A 111 -16.86 9.63 5.52
N ALA A 112 -17.19 8.62 4.73
CA ALA A 112 -18.26 7.68 5.03
C ALA A 112 -17.99 6.88 6.31
N GLU A 113 -16.76 6.39 6.52
CA GLU A 113 -16.40 5.69 7.76
C GLU A 113 -16.45 6.61 8.99
N LEU A 114 -15.98 7.85 8.87
CA LEU A 114 -16.11 8.83 9.95
C LEU A 114 -17.57 9.16 10.26
N ALA A 115 -18.43 9.22 9.25
CA ALA A 115 -19.87 9.42 9.45
C ALA A 115 -20.51 8.23 10.19
N GLN A 116 -20.10 7.00 9.88
CA GLN A 116 -20.54 5.80 10.60
C GLN A 116 -20.12 5.84 12.07
N LEU A 117 -18.88 6.20 12.38
CA LEU A 117 -18.41 6.33 13.77
C LEU A 117 -19.18 7.40 14.54
N ARG A 118 -19.45 8.55 13.90
CA ARG A 118 -20.27 9.62 14.49
C ARG A 118 -21.71 9.21 14.75
N ALA A 119 -22.28 8.36 13.89
CA ALA A 119 -23.63 7.83 14.07
C ALA A 119 -23.71 6.76 15.18
N LEU A 120 -22.65 5.97 15.37
CA LEU A 120 -22.57 4.94 16.40
C LEU A 120 -22.41 5.53 17.82
N ASN A 121 -21.63 6.61 17.94
CA ASN A 121 -21.33 7.25 19.22
C ASN A 121 -22.58 7.55 20.09
N PRO A 122 -23.63 8.25 19.60
CA PRO A 122 -24.81 8.55 20.41
C PRO A 122 -25.60 7.30 20.81
N GLN A 123 -25.55 6.22 20.02
CA GLN A 123 -26.25 4.97 20.35
C GLN A 123 -25.57 4.27 21.53
N LEU A 124 -24.24 4.14 21.48
CA LEU A 124 -23.47 3.53 22.56
C LEU A 124 -23.48 4.40 23.83
N ASP A 125 -23.48 5.72 23.69
CA ASP A 125 -23.63 6.65 24.82
C ASP A 125 -24.99 6.48 25.51
N GLN A 126 -26.07 6.37 24.73
CA GLN A 126 -27.40 6.11 25.28
C GLN A 126 -27.49 4.75 25.97
N GLU A 127 -26.91 3.70 25.39
CA GLU A 127 -26.81 2.38 26.03
C GLU A 127 -26.01 2.42 27.33
N GLU A 128 -24.89 3.15 27.36
CA GLU A 128 -24.07 3.31 28.56
C GLU A 128 -24.84 4.05 29.67
N GLU A 129 -25.53 5.14 29.33
CA GLU A 129 -26.34 5.91 30.28
C GLU A 129 -27.51 5.08 30.83
N ASP A 130 -28.17 4.26 30.01
CA ASP A 130 -29.21 3.34 30.45
C ASP A 130 -28.67 2.32 31.46
N LEU A 131 -27.50 1.73 31.18
CA LEU A 131 -26.84 0.79 32.09
C LEU A 131 -26.39 1.46 33.39
N LYS A 132 -25.87 2.69 33.33
CA LYS A 132 -25.52 3.48 34.53
C LYS A 132 -26.74 3.77 35.39
N ARG A 133 -27.88 4.13 34.78
CA ARG A 133 -29.15 4.35 35.50
C ARG A 133 -29.63 3.07 36.19
N GLN A 134 -29.61 1.94 35.49
CA GLN A 134 -29.98 0.64 36.06
C GLN A 134 -29.05 0.23 37.20
N LYS A 135 -27.75 0.45 37.04
CA LYS A 135 -26.75 0.21 38.09
C LYS A 135 -27.06 1.02 39.34
N GLY A 136 -27.29 2.33 39.21
CA GLY A 136 -27.62 3.20 40.34
C GLY A 136 -28.92 2.79 41.06
N ALA A 137 -29.93 2.34 40.32
CA ALA A 137 -31.17 1.82 40.91
C ALA A 137 -30.93 0.55 41.74
N LEU A 138 -30.14 -0.39 41.22
CA LEU A 138 -29.80 -1.63 41.93
C LEU A 138 -28.88 -1.39 43.13
N GLU A 139 -27.95 -0.43 43.04
CA GLU A 139 -27.12 -0.02 44.19
C GLU A 139 -28.00 0.58 45.31
N GLY A 140 -28.98 1.41 44.95
CA GLY A 140 -29.98 1.91 45.90
C GLY A 140 -30.83 0.80 46.53
N GLU A 141 -31.26 -0.18 45.74
CA GLU A 141 -31.97 -1.38 46.23
C GLU A 141 -31.09 -2.18 47.20
N LEU A 142 -29.82 -2.41 46.86
CA LEU A 142 -28.86 -3.11 47.69
C LEU A 142 -28.63 -2.40 49.04
N GLU A 143 -28.50 -1.07 49.04
CA GLU A 143 -28.39 -0.28 50.27
C GLU A 143 -29.65 -0.40 51.14
N SER A 144 -30.83 -0.39 50.52
CA SER A 144 -32.10 -0.55 51.22
C SER A 144 -32.21 -1.91 51.92
N LEU A 145 -31.86 -2.99 51.20
CA LEU A 145 -31.82 -4.36 51.72
C LEU A 145 -30.79 -4.50 52.84
N ASN A 146 -29.60 -3.90 52.68
CA ASN A 146 -28.57 -3.89 53.71
C ASN A 146 -29.04 -3.15 54.99
N ARG A 147 -29.73 -2.02 54.85
CA ARG A 147 -30.33 -1.29 55.99
C ARG A 147 -31.41 -2.12 56.68
N GLU A 148 -32.27 -2.79 55.92
CA GLU A 148 -33.33 -3.64 56.45
C GLU A 148 -32.78 -4.84 57.23
N ILE A 149 -31.81 -5.56 56.66
CA ILE A 149 -31.11 -6.67 57.32
C ILE A 149 -30.49 -6.19 58.64
N ARG A 150 -29.72 -5.08 58.60
CA ARG A 150 -29.08 -4.50 59.81
C ARG A 150 -30.09 -4.09 60.88
N ARG A 151 -31.26 -3.59 60.49
CA ARG A 151 -32.32 -3.19 61.43
C ARG A 151 -32.94 -4.40 62.11
N LYS A 152 -33.25 -5.44 61.34
CA LYS A 152 -33.88 -6.68 61.81
C LYS A 152 -32.92 -7.57 62.59
N SER A 153 -31.61 -7.41 62.40
CA SER A 153 -30.57 -8.18 63.08
C SER A 153 -30.08 -7.59 64.42
N ARG A 154 -30.69 -6.52 64.94
CA ARG A 154 -30.31 -5.93 66.25
C ARG A 154 -30.99 -6.64 67.42
N GLY A 155 -30.22 -6.94 68.48
CA GLY A 155 -30.71 -7.58 69.72
C GLY A 155 -31.20 -9.02 69.52
N LEU A 156 -32.25 -9.45 70.23
CA LEU A 156 -32.94 -10.74 70.02
C LEU A 156 -33.69 -10.82 68.66
N GLY A 157 -33.66 -9.76 67.85
CA GLY A 157 -34.37 -9.64 66.58
C GLY A 157 -33.97 -10.67 65.51
N VAL A 158 -32.75 -11.23 65.59
CA VAL A 158 -32.29 -12.29 64.68
C VAL A 158 -33.13 -13.56 64.82
N VAL A 159 -33.55 -13.90 66.05
CA VAL A 159 -34.33 -15.11 66.33
C VAL A 159 -35.79 -14.93 65.94
N THR A 160 -36.35 -13.73 66.12
CA THR A 160 -37.76 -13.43 65.79
C THR A 160 -37.98 -13.13 64.30
N ASN A 161 -36.98 -12.59 63.61
CA ASN A 161 -37.10 -12.18 62.20
C ASN A 161 -36.28 -13.05 61.23
N PHE A 162 -35.78 -14.21 61.66
CA PHE A 162 -34.86 -15.07 60.90
C PHE A 162 -35.28 -15.27 59.44
N LEU A 163 -36.51 -15.73 59.19
CA LEU A 163 -37.03 -15.99 57.84
C LEU A 163 -37.04 -14.75 56.94
N THR A 164 -37.28 -13.57 57.50
CA THR A 164 -37.28 -12.31 56.74
C THR A 164 -35.86 -11.85 56.41
N ILE A 165 -34.92 -12.07 57.32
CA ILE A 165 -33.49 -11.80 57.08
C ILE A 165 -32.97 -12.72 55.98
N THR A 166 -33.30 -14.03 56.01
CA THR A 166 -32.89 -14.97 54.97
C THR A 166 -33.48 -14.64 53.59
N ARG A 167 -34.72 -14.13 53.53
CA ARG A 167 -35.32 -13.66 52.28
C ARG A 167 -34.61 -12.42 51.73
N ALA A 168 -34.39 -11.41 52.57
CA ALA A 168 -33.69 -10.19 52.18
C ALA A 168 -32.24 -10.48 51.74
N ASP A 169 -31.55 -11.44 52.36
CA ASP A 169 -30.19 -11.83 51.97
C ASP A 169 -30.16 -12.58 50.63
N ARG A 170 -31.17 -13.41 50.33
CA ARG A 170 -31.33 -14.00 48.97
C ARG A 170 -31.59 -12.94 47.91
N GLU A 171 -32.42 -11.94 48.21
CA GLU A 171 -32.66 -10.82 47.30
C GLU A 171 -31.40 -10.00 47.09
N ARG A 172 -30.63 -9.73 48.15
CA ARG A 172 -29.30 -9.10 48.05
C ARG A 172 -28.37 -9.87 47.12
N HIS A 173 -28.29 -11.19 47.23
CA HIS A 173 -27.48 -12.00 46.32
C HIS A 173 -27.96 -11.92 44.86
N ARG A 174 -29.26 -11.86 44.61
CA ARG A 174 -29.81 -11.65 43.25
C ARG A 174 -29.44 -10.27 42.72
N VAL A 175 -29.53 -9.22 43.54
CA VAL A 175 -29.13 -7.85 43.17
C VAL A 175 -27.65 -7.78 42.87
N LEU A 176 -26.80 -8.44 43.66
CA LEU A 176 -25.35 -8.55 43.39
C LEU A 176 -25.08 -9.22 42.04
N GLY A 177 -25.76 -10.33 41.72
CA GLY A 177 -25.62 -10.99 40.41
C GLY A 177 -26.06 -10.09 39.25
N LYS A 178 -27.13 -9.30 39.42
CA LYS A 178 -27.55 -8.30 38.41
C LYS A 178 -26.52 -7.18 38.24
N LEU A 179 -25.95 -6.67 39.34
CA LEU A 179 -24.91 -5.64 39.30
C LEU A 179 -23.66 -6.13 38.57
N GLU A 180 -23.26 -7.39 38.77
CA GLU A 180 -22.16 -8.01 38.05
C GLU A 180 -22.44 -8.10 36.54
N ALA A 181 -23.65 -8.55 36.16
CA ALA A 181 -24.07 -8.59 34.76
C ALA A 181 -24.10 -7.20 34.10
N ILE A 182 -24.54 -6.17 34.80
CA ILE A 182 -24.49 -4.78 34.30
C ILE A 182 -23.04 -4.31 34.17
N GLY A 183 -22.17 -4.65 35.13
CA GLY A 183 -20.73 -4.36 35.04
C GLY A 183 -20.10 -4.95 33.78
N GLN A 184 -20.41 -6.21 33.47
CA GLN A 184 -19.98 -6.86 32.24
C GLN A 184 -20.55 -6.17 30.99
N SER A 185 -21.82 -5.77 31.03
CA SER A 185 -22.48 -5.07 29.91
C SER A 185 -21.84 -3.69 29.64
N LEU A 186 -21.54 -2.92 30.69
CA LEU A 186 -20.83 -1.64 30.57
C LEU A 186 -19.43 -1.82 29.98
N TYR A 187 -18.71 -2.85 30.42
CA TYR A 187 -17.41 -3.19 29.85
C TYR A 187 -17.52 -3.51 28.35
N GLN A 188 -18.52 -4.31 27.95
CA GLN A 188 -18.74 -4.65 26.54
C GLN A 188 -19.07 -3.43 25.67
N VAL A 189 -19.89 -2.49 26.15
CA VAL A 189 -20.21 -1.25 25.40
C VAL A 189 -18.93 -0.43 25.16
N ARG A 190 -18.10 -0.26 26.19
CA ARG A 190 -16.82 0.45 26.08
C ARG A 190 -15.83 -0.25 25.15
N GLN A 191 -15.74 -1.57 25.27
CA GLN A 191 -14.87 -2.38 24.41
C GLN A 191 -15.31 -2.27 22.95
N ARG A 192 -16.62 -2.34 22.66
CA ARG A 192 -17.16 -2.16 21.31
C ARG A 192 -16.78 -0.79 20.73
N TRP A 193 -16.89 0.28 21.53
CA TRP A 193 -16.48 1.61 21.10
C TRP A 193 -14.98 1.68 20.77
N GLU A 194 -14.13 1.14 21.65
CA GLU A 194 -12.68 1.12 21.42
C GLU A 194 -12.30 0.31 20.19
N GLU A 195 -12.92 -0.86 19.98
CA GLU A 195 -12.69 -1.71 18.82
C GLU A 195 -13.10 -1.02 17.52
N GLU A 196 -14.30 -0.44 17.45
CA GLU A 196 -14.77 0.26 16.25
C GLU A 196 -13.95 1.51 15.97
N ARG A 197 -13.60 2.29 17.01
CA ARG A 197 -12.72 3.45 16.86
C ARG A 197 -11.36 3.03 16.31
N LYS A 198 -10.74 1.98 16.87
CA LYS A 198 -9.41 1.52 16.43
C LYS A 198 -9.43 1.01 14.99
N LYS A 199 -10.44 0.23 14.60
CA LYS A 199 -10.61 -0.23 13.21
C LYS A 199 -10.71 0.95 12.24
N ILE A 200 -11.47 1.98 12.59
CA ILE A 200 -11.62 3.16 11.74
C ILE A 200 -10.33 3.97 11.71
N GLU A 201 -9.63 4.15 12.83
CA GLU A 201 -8.34 4.85 12.88
C GLU A 201 -7.30 4.19 11.96
N GLU A 202 -7.16 2.85 12.02
CA GLU A 202 -6.27 2.09 11.12
C GLU A 202 -6.64 2.27 9.64
N ARG A 203 -7.94 2.26 9.31
CA ARG A 203 -8.41 2.49 7.94
C ARG A 203 -8.22 3.93 7.48
N GLN A 204 -8.41 4.91 8.36
CA GLN A 204 -8.17 6.32 8.05
C GLN A 204 -6.71 6.56 7.70
N ASP A 205 -5.78 5.95 8.44
CA ASP A 205 -4.36 6.04 8.12
C ASP A 205 -4.04 5.39 6.77
N ALA A 206 -4.64 4.23 6.47
CA ALA A 206 -4.50 3.58 5.16
C ALA A 206 -5.08 4.46 4.02
N TYR A 207 -6.26 5.07 4.21
CA TYR A 207 -6.84 5.97 3.21
C TYR A 207 -5.97 7.21 3.00
N ARG A 208 -5.39 7.79 4.06
CA ARG A 208 -4.47 8.94 3.94
C ARG A 208 -3.22 8.57 3.15
N GLN A 209 -2.60 7.44 3.46
CA GLN A 209 -1.41 6.98 2.73
C GLN A 209 -1.72 6.73 1.25
N ASN A 210 -2.80 6.02 0.96
CA ASN A 210 -3.22 5.76 -0.42
C ASN A 210 -3.56 7.05 -1.16
N TRP A 211 -4.24 7.99 -0.51
CA TRP A 211 -4.58 9.28 -1.09
C TRP A 211 -3.32 10.10 -1.42
N GLN A 212 -2.31 10.08 -0.55
CA GLN A 212 -1.02 10.72 -0.82
C GLN A 212 -0.33 10.11 -2.04
N LEU A 213 -0.31 8.78 -2.15
CA LEU A 213 0.26 8.08 -3.30
C LEU A 213 -0.46 8.43 -4.60
N GLU A 214 -1.80 8.40 -4.60
CA GLU A 214 -2.60 8.77 -5.78
C GLU A 214 -2.42 10.25 -6.15
N SER A 215 -2.31 11.14 -5.16
CA SER A 215 -2.07 12.57 -5.40
C SER A 215 -0.69 12.83 -6.00
N ILE A 216 0.34 12.14 -5.52
CA ILE A 216 1.69 12.20 -6.09
C ILE A 216 1.69 11.66 -7.52
N ALA A 217 1.01 10.54 -7.77
CA ALA A 217 0.89 9.97 -9.11
C ALA A 217 0.17 10.93 -10.07
N ALA A 218 -0.93 11.55 -9.63
CA ALA A 218 -1.65 12.55 -10.41
C ALA A 218 -0.78 13.80 -10.67
N ALA A 219 -0.01 14.26 -9.69
CA ALA A 219 0.91 15.39 -9.86
C ALA A 219 2.03 15.08 -10.87
N ARG A 220 2.57 13.86 -10.87
CA ARG A 220 3.55 13.41 -11.86
C ARG A 220 2.96 13.37 -13.27
N LEU A 221 1.74 12.84 -13.42
CA LEU A 221 1.05 12.82 -14.71
C LEU A 221 0.68 14.22 -15.19
N GLN A 222 0.32 15.14 -14.28
CA GLN A 222 0.10 16.54 -14.63
C GLN A 222 1.40 17.19 -15.11
N ALA A 223 2.51 17.00 -14.41
CA ALA A 223 3.80 17.54 -14.83
C ALA A 223 4.26 16.96 -16.17
N GLU A 224 4.04 15.66 -16.40
CA GLU A 224 4.28 15.02 -17.70
C GLU A 224 3.40 15.66 -18.78
N LEU A 225 2.11 15.86 -18.51
CA LEU A 225 1.20 16.51 -19.46
C LEU A 225 1.62 17.95 -19.76
N ASP A 226 2.04 18.72 -18.75
CA ASP A 226 2.49 20.09 -18.92
C ASP A 226 3.73 20.17 -19.82
N GLN A 227 4.66 19.22 -19.67
CA GLN A 227 5.82 19.07 -20.58
C GLN A 227 5.39 18.65 -21.98
N LEU A 228 4.50 17.66 -22.08
CA LEU A 228 4.01 17.17 -23.37
C LEU A 228 3.05 18.17 -24.04
N ASP A 229 2.48 19.14 -23.37
CA ASP A 229 1.68 20.19 -24.01
C ASP A 229 2.55 21.24 -24.72
N ASP A 230 3.85 21.31 -24.41
CA ASP A 230 4.82 22.13 -25.14
C ASP A 230 5.25 21.43 -26.45
N ASP A 231 4.88 22.04 -27.57
CA ASP A 231 5.19 21.55 -28.91
C ASP A 231 6.70 21.39 -29.15
N ALA A 232 7.53 22.31 -28.65
CA ALA A 232 8.98 22.24 -28.83
C ALA A 232 9.57 21.05 -28.06
N PHE A 233 9.11 20.85 -26.82
CA PHE A 233 9.53 19.70 -26.02
C PHE A 233 9.09 18.37 -26.65
N ARG A 234 7.88 18.29 -27.21
CA ARG A 234 7.41 17.08 -27.90
C ARG A 234 8.28 16.72 -29.10
N GLU A 235 8.63 17.72 -29.90
CA GLU A 235 9.48 17.54 -31.08
C GLU A 235 10.89 17.10 -30.68
N ASP A 236 11.50 17.76 -29.69
CA ASP A 236 12.82 17.38 -29.18
C ASP A 236 12.84 15.97 -28.59
N LEU A 237 11.79 15.61 -27.83
CA LEU A 237 11.63 14.27 -27.26
C LEU A 237 11.50 13.21 -28.35
N ALA A 238 10.68 13.45 -29.38
CA ALA A 238 10.51 12.53 -30.49
C ALA A 238 11.82 12.35 -31.27
N LEU A 239 12.56 13.44 -31.51
CA LEU A 239 13.87 13.39 -32.17
C LEU A 239 14.89 12.60 -31.36
N ARG A 240 15.03 12.87 -30.05
CA ARG A 240 15.93 12.12 -29.17
C ARG A 240 15.61 10.63 -29.14
N ARG A 241 14.32 10.26 -29.10
CA ARG A 241 13.90 8.85 -29.15
C ARG A 241 14.21 8.20 -30.49
N ALA A 242 13.98 8.89 -31.60
CA ALA A 242 14.29 8.38 -32.93
C ALA A 242 15.81 8.17 -33.10
N ILE A 243 16.63 9.13 -32.69
CA ILE A 243 18.09 9.02 -32.67
C ILE A 243 18.52 7.82 -31.83
N ARG A 244 18.05 7.74 -30.58
CA ARG A 244 18.40 6.64 -29.68
C ARG A 244 18.03 5.29 -30.28
N TYR A 245 16.83 5.16 -30.85
CA TYR A 245 16.37 3.93 -31.48
C TYR A 245 17.29 3.52 -32.64
N VAL A 246 17.62 4.45 -33.53
CA VAL A 246 18.49 4.17 -34.68
C VAL A 246 19.89 3.76 -34.20
N LEU A 247 20.46 4.49 -33.23
CA LEU A 247 21.79 4.20 -32.67
C LEU A 247 21.85 2.83 -31.96
N ASP A 248 20.80 2.48 -31.21
CA ASP A 248 20.70 1.20 -30.49
C ASP A 248 20.51 0.00 -31.44
N ASN A 249 19.92 0.25 -32.62
CA ASN A 249 19.66 -0.77 -33.64
C ASN A 249 20.68 -0.73 -34.80
N LEU A 250 21.85 -0.11 -34.62
CA LEU A 250 22.92 -0.15 -35.61
C LEU A 250 23.47 -1.57 -35.75
N THR A 251 23.04 -2.28 -36.80
CA THR A 251 23.52 -3.63 -37.12
C THR A 251 24.83 -3.63 -37.92
N VAL A 252 25.26 -2.47 -38.44
CA VAL A 252 26.44 -2.33 -39.29
C VAL A 252 27.35 -1.26 -38.70
N VAL A 253 28.52 -1.68 -38.23
CA VAL A 253 29.65 -0.75 -38.03
C VAL A 253 30.16 -0.41 -39.42
N GLU A 254 29.64 0.67 -40.02
CA GLU A 254 30.30 1.26 -41.17
C GLU A 254 31.70 1.69 -40.71
N PRO A 255 32.80 1.27 -41.38
CA PRO A 255 34.12 1.76 -41.03
C PRO A 255 34.09 3.28 -41.18
N GLY A 256 34.39 3.98 -40.08
CA GLY A 256 34.55 5.43 -40.12
C GLY A 256 35.60 5.82 -41.17
N PRO A 257 35.56 7.06 -41.69
CA PRO A 257 36.59 7.51 -42.61
C PRO A 257 37.95 7.34 -41.92
N ASP A 258 38.82 6.54 -42.53
CA ASP A 258 40.20 6.42 -42.11
C ASP A 258 40.78 7.83 -41.95
N LEU A 259 41.18 8.16 -40.73
CA LEU A 259 41.96 9.37 -40.45
C LEU A 259 43.36 9.13 -41.05
N GLU A 260 43.56 9.58 -42.29
CA GLU A 260 44.89 9.91 -42.82
C GLU A 260 45.44 11.19 -42.18
#